data_AF-A0A9P3UAB6-F1
#
_entry.id   AF-A0A9P3UAB6-F1
#
_cell.length_a   1.000
_cell.length_b   1.000
_cell.length_c   1.000
_cell.angle_alpha   90.00
_cell.angle_beta   90.00
_cell.angle_gamma   90.00
#
_symmetry.space_group_name_H-M   'P 1'
#
loop_
_entity.id
_entity.type
_entity.pdbx_description
1 polymer ?
#
loop_
_entity_poly.entity_id
_entity_poly.type
_entity_poly.pdbx_seq_one_letter_code
_entity_poly.pdbx_strand_id
1 'polypeptide(L)'
;MPRSWTIMRLRILPLLLLLLVLALAHQARVAQGRLIVVGVRDTGGFHHPWNSAVDYPQWEKRTVLVIGDSVVFEFPPEDAVFSFPSLEAFSACTYAGAALVCSGAQGGDRQCTVAVGETPQYFASTPRNCRLGQKVTIQGRPPRQARSLRRVLDEAPAPVPAFPTGSPAALATGGSSGDGVPPALTVTSPSVIVTVGYAKGVYSYPWNPAVSWSAWAAGTKIYSGDVLAFKYPMYAEEVVRFPSFADYRACNYSAATVVCYDVWGAGSAGCTIKVGNATAFYGSGLYGHCYNGQKFVLQPILSRFTARAVTVGAPTPSFLWPWNPEVDLADWSKKNPVYKGDTLVFKYGKYADDVYVVPTLTDYNNCEYRSFISYCNGTDGTGNGCESDPVTSTTYFISGFFSHCMSGQRVIVTPLPPPL
;
A
#
# COMPACT_ATOMS: atom_id res chain seq x y z
N MET A 1 6.80 -39.39 -87.35
CA MET A 1 7.40 -38.14 -86.83
C MET A 1 6.47 -37.54 -85.78
N PRO A 2 6.91 -37.42 -84.52
CA PRO A 2 6.52 -36.24 -83.73
C PRO A 2 7.69 -35.74 -82.86
N ARG A 3 8.24 -34.57 -83.20
CA ARG A 3 9.32 -33.91 -82.43
C ARG A 3 8.86 -32.60 -81.74
N SER A 4 7.57 -32.29 -81.73
CA SER A 4 7.06 -30.99 -81.28
C SER A 4 6.54 -30.93 -79.83
N TRP A 5 6.36 -32.06 -79.14
CA TRP A 5 5.75 -32.06 -77.80
C TRP A 5 6.75 -31.90 -76.64
N THR A 6 8.04 -32.17 -76.86
CA THR A 6 9.07 -32.14 -75.80
C THR A 6 9.63 -30.74 -75.55
N ILE A 7 9.64 -29.87 -76.57
CA ILE A 7 10.22 -28.52 -76.47
C ILE A 7 9.27 -27.55 -75.74
N MET A 8 7.96 -27.79 -75.80
CA MET A 8 6.96 -26.94 -75.15
C MET A 8 6.87 -27.17 -73.64
N ARG A 9 7.10 -28.41 -73.15
CA ARG A 9 7.13 -28.72 -71.71
C ARG A 9 8.37 -28.17 -70.98
N LEU A 10 9.50 -28.00 -71.67
CA LEU A 10 10.77 -27.57 -71.05
C LEU A 10 10.84 -26.06 -70.76
N ARG A 11 9.98 -25.24 -71.38
CA ARG A 11 9.95 -23.77 -71.16
C ARG A 11 8.80 -23.28 -70.27
N ILE A 12 7.74 -24.06 -70.12
CA ILE A 12 6.56 -23.69 -69.31
C ILE A 12 6.78 -24.00 -67.82
N LEU A 13 7.46 -25.10 -67.51
CA LEU A 13 7.77 -25.48 -66.12
C LEU A 13 8.60 -24.44 -65.35
N PRO A 14 9.72 -23.89 -65.88
CA PRO A 14 10.48 -22.86 -65.16
C PRO A 14 9.70 -21.54 -65.03
N LEU A 15 8.82 -21.23 -65.98
CA LEU A 15 7.98 -20.03 -65.91
C LEU A 15 6.89 -20.15 -64.82
N LEU A 16 6.26 -21.32 -64.70
CA LEU A 16 5.29 -21.60 -63.64
C LEU A 16 5.96 -21.66 -62.25
N LEU A 17 7.17 -22.21 -62.16
CA LEU A 17 7.94 -22.22 -60.92
C LEU A 17 8.36 -20.80 -60.51
N LEU A 18 8.76 -19.97 -61.46
CA LEU A 18 9.08 -18.56 -61.22
C LEU A 18 7.82 -17.79 -60.76
N LEU A 19 6.66 -18.02 -61.38
CA LEU A 19 5.40 -17.41 -60.96
C LEU A 19 4.96 -17.88 -59.56
N LEU A 20 5.17 -19.15 -59.21
CA LEU A 20 4.92 -19.67 -57.87
C LEU A 20 5.86 -19.05 -56.83
N VAL A 21 7.16 -18.93 -57.14
CA VAL A 21 8.14 -18.28 -56.27
C VAL A 21 7.83 -16.80 -56.11
N LEU A 22 7.42 -16.10 -57.18
CA LEU A 22 6.98 -14.72 -57.12
C LEU A 22 5.68 -14.57 -56.33
N ALA A 23 4.71 -15.49 -56.48
CA ALA A 23 3.48 -15.50 -55.69
C ALA A 23 3.76 -15.76 -54.20
N LEU A 24 4.63 -16.73 -53.86
CA LEU A 24 5.07 -17.01 -52.50
C LEU A 24 5.88 -15.84 -51.92
N ALA A 25 6.74 -15.20 -52.71
CA ALA A 25 7.47 -13.99 -52.30
C ALA A 25 6.53 -12.78 -52.14
N HIS A 26 5.45 -12.69 -52.92
CA HIS A 26 4.42 -11.67 -52.76
C HIS A 26 3.59 -11.91 -51.51
N GLN A 27 3.23 -13.16 -51.22
CA GLN A 27 2.58 -13.57 -49.97
C GLN A 27 3.48 -13.32 -48.74
N ALA A 28 4.78 -13.59 -48.85
CA ALA A 28 5.76 -13.31 -47.79
C ALA A 28 5.99 -11.80 -47.57
N ARG A 29 5.94 -10.97 -48.63
CA ARG A 29 6.01 -9.50 -48.52
C ARG A 29 4.75 -8.87 -47.91
N VAL A 30 3.61 -9.54 -47.99
CA VAL A 30 2.33 -9.08 -47.42
C VAL A 30 2.22 -9.40 -45.91
N ALA A 31 3.10 -10.25 -45.36
CA ALA A 31 2.99 -10.77 -44.00
C ALA A 31 3.92 -10.13 -42.94
N GLN A 32 4.81 -9.20 -43.29
CA GLN A 32 5.68 -8.54 -42.30
C GLN A 32 5.18 -7.14 -41.97
N GLY A 33 4.44 -7.01 -40.87
CA GLY A 33 4.07 -5.71 -40.31
C GLY A 33 5.30 -4.91 -39.88
N ARG A 34 5.15 -3.58 -39.76
CA ARG A 34 6.26 -2.69 -39.42
C ARG A 34 6.58 -2.77 -37.93
N LEU A 35 7.86 -2.66 -37.59
CA LEU A 35 8.34 -2.38 -36.23
C LEU A 35 8.46 -0.86 -36.04
N ILE A 36 7.80 -0.33 -35.02
CA ILE A 36 7.65 1.11 -34.78
C ILE A 36 8.14 1.43 -33.38
N VAL A 37 9.20 2.22 -33.26
CA VAL A 37 9.71 2.62 -31.95
C VAL A 37 8.75 3.64 -31.32
N VAL A 38 8.37 3.40 -30.07
CA VAL A 38 7.49 4.29 -29.30
C VAL A 38 8.28 5.49 -28.80
N GLY A 39 7.77 6.68 -29.08
CA GLY A 39 8.39 7.96 -28.77
C GLY A 39 9.31 8.48 -29.89
N VAL A 40 10.24 9.37 -29.53
CA VAL A 40 11.12 10.05 -30.48
C VAL A 40 12.57 9.68 -30.18
N ARG A 41 13.33 9.24 -31.19
CA ARG A 41 14.80 9.18 -31.07
C ARG A 41 15.31 10.61 -31.14
N ASP A 42 15.71 11.15 -30.00
CA ASP A 42 16.35 12.45 -29.98
C ASP A 42 17.76 12.33 -30.58
N THR A 43 18.12 13.22 -31.52
CA THR A 43 19.41 13.21 -32.23
C THR A 43 20.59 13.56 -31.32
N GLY A 44 20.33 13.98 -30.07
CA GLY A 44 21.34 14.31 -29.05
C GLY A 44 21.94 13.13 -28.27
N GLY A 45 21.50 11.88 -28.52
CA GLY A 45 22.20 10.66 -28.07
C GLY A 45 22.09 10.28 -26.58
N PHE A 46 21.50 11.10 -25.72
CA PHE A 46 21.44 10.84 -24.27
C PHE A 46 20.08 10.33 -23.74
N HIS A 47 19.02 10.34 -24.54
CA HIS A 47 17.68 9.94 -24.09
C HIS A 47 17.14 8.75 -24.89
N HIS A 48 16.66 7.72 -24.19
CA HIS A 48 15.96 6.59 -24.79
C HIS A 48 14.58 7.03 -25.32
N PRO A 49 14.04 6.44 -26.41
CA PRO A 49 12.77 6.85 -27.01
C PRO A 49 11.56 6.77 -26.06
N TRP A 50 11.56 5.84 -25.11
CA TRP A 50 10.59 5.76 -24.03
C TRP A 50 11.08 6.55 -22.81
N ASN A 51 10.60 7.78 -22.62
CA ASN A 51 10.97 8.66 -21.50
C ASN A 51 9.90 9.73 -21.23
N SER A 52 9.94 10.36 -20.05
CA SER A 52 8.93 11.35 -19.63
C SER A 52 9.01 12.74 -20.28
N ALA A 53 10.02 13.02 -21.10
CA ALA A 53 10.13 14.27 -21.86
C ALA A 53 9.38 14.21 -23.21
N VAL A 54 8.93 13.03 -23.64
CA VAL A 54 8.20 12.86 -24.89
C VAL A 54 6.73 13.25 -24.73
N ASP A 55 6.23 14.08 -25.65
CA ASP A 55 4.80 14.34 -25.80
C ASP A 55 4.14 13.16 -26.55
N TYR A 56 3.72 12.14 -25.79
CA TYR A 56 3.05 10.97 -26.34
C TYR A 56 1.72 11.28 -27.04
N PRO A 57 0.85 12.18 -26.52
CA PRO A 57 -0.32 12.64 -27.28
C PRO A 57 0.03 13.18 -28.67
N GLN A 58 1.14 13.90 -28.83
CA GLN A 58 1.60 14.35 -30.13
C GLN A 58 2.17 13.20 -30.98
N TRP A 59 2.93 12.28 -30.38
CA TRP A 59 3.45 11.09 -31.06
C TRP A 59 2.32 10.21 -31.60
N GLU A 60 1.26 9.98 -30.82
CA GLU A 60 0.06 9.22 -31.20
C GLU A 60 -0.64 9.84 -32.41
N LYS A 61 -0.76 11.17 -32.44
CA LYS A 61 -1.39 11.89 -33.56
C LYS A 61 -0.59 11.76 -34.86
N ARG A 62 0.75 11.74 -34.77
CA ARG A 62 1.65 11.68 -35.93
C ARG A 62 1.91 10.25 -36.41
N THR A 63 1.70 9.26 -35.56
CA THR A 63 2.04 7.87 -35.85
C THR A 63 0.82 7.09 -36.30
N VAL A 64 0.81 6.71 -37.57
CA VAL A 64 -0.22 5.79 -38.10
C VAL A 64 0.19 4.35 -37.80
N LEU A 65 -0.54 3.69 -36.90
CA LEU A 65 -0.38 2.28 -36.57
C LEU A 65 -1.40 1.45 -37.36
N VAL A 66 -0.95 0.33 -37.94
CA VAL A 66 -1.80 -0.59 -38.71
C VAL A 66 -1.91 -1.91 -37.96
N ILE A 67 -3.09 -2.55 -37.97
CA ILE A 67 -3.24 -3.92 -37.43
C ILE A 67 -2.27 -4.84 -38.17
N GLY A 68 -1.46 -5.58 -37.39
CA GLY A 68 -0.34 -6.39 -37.89
C GLY A 68 1.04 -5.74 -37.72
N ASP A 69 1.10 -4.41 -37.49
CA ASP A 69 2.33 -3.75 -37.03
C ASP A 69 2.67 -4.19 -35.59
N SER A 70 3.90 -3.91 -35.18
CA SER A 70 4.35 -4.04 -33.80
C SER A 70 5.03 -2.76 -33.34
N VAL A 71 4.83 -2.41 -32.08
CA VAL A 71 5.52 -1.28 -31.44
C VAL A 71 6.65 -1.77 -30.55
N VAL A 72 7.74 -1.03 -30.51
CA VAL A 72 8.93 -1.34 -29.70
C VAL A 72 9.12 -0.24 -28.68
N PHE A 73 9.10 -0.62 -27.40
CA PHE A 73 9.52 0.25 -26.32
C PHE A 73 11.02 0.05 -26.11
N GLU A 74 11.81 1.11 -26.10
CA GLU A 74 13.25 1.09 -25.81
C GLU A 74 13.53 2.00 -24.62
N PHE A 75 14.12 1.47 -23.55
CA PHE A 75 14.18 2.15 -22.25
C PHE A 75 15.41 1.75 -21.41
N PRO A 76 15.82 2.60 -20.44
CA PRO A 76 16.98 2.31 -19.59
C PRO A 76 16.68 1.25 -18.50
N PRO A 77 17.70 0.72 -17.80
CA PRO A 77 17.54 -0.32 -16.76
C PRO A 77 16.53 0.01 -15.65
N GLU A 78 16.43 1.28 -15.32
CA GLU A 78 15.55 1.83 -14.27
C GLU A 78 14.09 2.02 -14.72
N ASP A 79 13.72 1.57 -15.92
CA ASP A 79 12.38 1.76 -16.47
C ASP A 79 11.72 0.43 -16.87
N ALA A 80 10.42 0.50 -17.11
CA ALA A 80 9.54 -0.61 -17.40
C ALA A 80 8.36 -0.17 -18.27
N VAL A 81 7.63 -1.16 -18.80
CA VAL A 81 6.38 -0.97 -19.53
C VAL A 81 5.30 -1.81 -18.87
N PHE A 82 4.22 -1.17 -18.45
CA PHE A 82 3.04 -1.81 -17.89
C PHE A 82 1.85 -1.63 -18.82
N SER A 83 1.08 -2.69 -19.03
CA SER A 83 -0.21 -2.63 -19.72
C SER A 83 -1.34 -2.44 -18.71
N PHE A 84 -2.23 -1.50 -18.96
CA PHE A 84 -3.34 -1.16 -18.07
C PHE A 84 -4.65 -1.80 -18.53
N PRO A 85 -5.50 -2.26 -17.59
CA PRO A 85 -6.74 -2.94 -17.92
C PRO A 85 -7.84 -1.99 -18.43
N SER A 86 -7.72 -0.67 -18.18
CA SER A 86 -8.72 0.33 -18.59
C SER A 86 -8.14 1.71 -18.82
N LEU A 87 -8.85 2.54 -19.60
CA LEU A 87 -8.54 3.96 -19.80
C LEU A 87 -8.54 4.73 -18.48
N GLU A 88 -9.45 4.40 -17.56
CA GLU A 88 -9.55 5.05 -16.26
C GLU A 88 -8.28 4.81 -15.44
N ALA A 89 -7.87 3.55 -15.30
CA ALA A 89 -6.66 3.19 -14.55
C ALA A 89 -5.40 3.81 -15.18
N PHE A 90 -5.30 3.79 -16.51
CA PHE A 90 -4.24 4.44 -17.27
C PHE A 90 -4.22 5.96 -17.08
N SER A 91 -5.39 6.61 -17.13
CA SER A 91 -5.50 8.06 -17.01
C SER A 91 -5.10 8.53 -15.61
N ALA A 92 -5.51 7.78 -14.59
CA ALA A 92 -5.21 8.03 -13.18
C ALA A 92 -3.84 7.51 -12.72
N CYS A 93 -3.12 6.76 -13.57
CA CYS A 93 -1.90 6.05 -13.20
C CYS A 93 -2.07 5.15 -11.97
N THR A 94 -3.21 4.44 -11.88
CA THR A 94 -3.46 3.45 -10.84
C THR A 94 -3.05 2.06 -11.32
N TYR A 95 -2.08 1.45 -10.66
CA TYR A 95 -1.47 0.19 -11.12
C TYR A 95 -2.28 -1.04 -10.74
N ALA A 96 -3.43 -0.84 -10.08
CA ALA A 96 -4.38 -1.89 -9.76
C ALA A 96 -4.78 -2.67 -11.02
N GLY A 97 -4.34 -3.93 -11.10
CA GLY A 97 -4.56 -4.80 -12.26
C GLY A 97 -3.70 -4.50 -13.48
N ALA A 98 -2.74 -3.58 -13.39
CA ALA A 98 -1.75 -3.37 -14.45
C ALA A 98 -0.77 -4.55 -14.50
N ALA A 99 -0.51 -5.06 -15.70
CA ALA A 99 0.41 -6.17 -15.91
C ALA A 99 1.77 -5.63 -16.38
N LEU A 100 2.85 -6.13 -15.79
CA LEU A 100 4.20 -5.86 -16.26
C LEU A 100 4.39 -6.52 -17.63
N VAL A 101 4.65 -5.74 -18.67
CA VAL A 101 4.95 -6.24 -20.03
C VAL A 101 6.43 -6.60 -20.12
N CYS A 102 7.29 -5.67 -19.69
CA CYS A 102 8.74 -5.83 -19.76
C CYS A 102 9.43 -4.80 -18.86
N SER A 103 10.68 -5.09 -18.47
CA SER A 103 11.47 -4.17 -17.66
C SER A 103 12.97 -4.42 -17.70
N GLY A 104 13.74 -3.36 -17.40
CA GLY A 104 15.21 -3.41 -17.44
C GLY A 104 15.86 -4.16 -16.27
N ALA A 105 15.17 -4.35 -15.14
CA ALA A 105 15.76 -4.99 -13.94
C ALA A 105 15.62 -6.52 -13.87
N GLN A 106 14.87 -7.17 -14.79
CA GLN A 106 14.79 -8.64 -14.84
C GLN A 106 15.96 -9.29 -15.60
N GLY A 107 17.05 -8.54 -15.89
CA GLY A 107 18.13 -9.00 -16.76
C GLY A 107 17.71 -9.21 -18.21
N GLY A 108 16.51 -8.74 -18.58
CA GLY A 108 15.94 -8.85 -19.92
C GLY A 108 16.41 -7.75 -20.86
N ASP A 109 16.08 -7.93 -22.13
CA ASP A 109 16.33 -6.95 -23.19
C ASP A 109 15.80 -5.56 -22.79
N ARG A 110 16.61 -4.52 -23.01
CA ARG A 110 16.27 -3.08 -22.80
C ARG A 110 15.20 -2.56 -23.77
N GLN A 111 14.43 -3.49 -24.29
CA GLN A 111 13.38 -3.28 -25.25
C GLN A 111 12.33 -4.37 -25.11
N CYS A 112 11.09 -4.04 -25.42
CA CYS A 112 10.09 -5.05 -25.68
C CYS A 112 9.17 -4.67 -26.81
N THR A 113 8.64 -5.69 -27.48
CA THR A 113 7.80 -5.56 -28.65
C THR A 113 6.39 -5.99 -28.32
N VAL A 114 5.42 -5.15 -28.68
CA VAL A 114 4.00 -5.42 -28.49
C VAL A 114 3.28 -5.34 -29.84
N ALA A 115 2.45 -6.34 -30.13
CA ALA A 115 1.62 -6.34 -31.33
C ALA A 115 0.54 -5.26 -31.24
N VAL A 116 0.34 -4.54 -32.35
CA VAL A 116 -0.72 -3.54 -32.47
C VAL A 116 -2.07 -4.23 -32.63
N GLY A 117 -2.95 -4.05 -31.66
CA GLY A 117 -4.31 -4.60 -31.65
C GLY A 117 -5.36 -3.67 -32.29
N GLU A 118 -6.57 -4.21 -32.48
CA GLU A 118 -7.71 -3.47 -33.01
C GLU A 118 -8.34 -2.52 -31.98
N THR A 119 -8.34 -2.92 -30.71
CA THR A 119 -8.82 -2.13 -29.58
C THR A 119 -7.70 -1.28 -29.00
N PRO A 120 -8.01 -0.12 -28.36
CA PRO A 120 -7.02 0.65 -27.63
C PRO A 120 -6.31 -0.20 -26.58
N GLN A 121 -4.98 -0.18 -26.61
CA GLN A 121 -4.11 -0.77 -25.60
C GLN A 121 -3.40 0.37 -24.87
N TYR A 122 -3.39 0.32 -23.54
CA TYR A 122 -2.91 1.40 -22.70
C TYR A 122 -1.59 1.00 -22.03
N PHE A 123 -0.51 1.73 -22.30
CA PHE A 123 0.80 1.43 -21.73
C PHE A 123 1.35 2.64 -20.98
N ALA A 124 1.88 2.41 -19.78
CA ALA A 124 2.61 3.44 -19.06
C ALA A 124 3.91 2.89 -18.47
N SER A 125 4.80 3.82 -18.13
CA SER A 125 6.08 3.53 -17.49
C SER A 125 5.86 3.17 -16.01
N THR A 126 6.81 3.45 -15.13
CA THR A 126 6.68 3.32 -13.67
C THR A 126 5.64 4.32 -13.12
N PRO A 127 5.11 4.12 -11.89
CA PRO A 127 4.08 4.99 -11.31
C PRO A 127 4.39 6.47 -11.38
N ARG A 128 5.60 6.85 -10.99
CA ARG A 128 6.11 8.22 -11.10
C ARG A 128 6.10 8.72 -12.55
N ASN A 129 6.71 7.98 -13.46
CA ASN A 129 6.90 8.40 -14.84
C ASN A 129 5.56 8.49 -15.61
N CYS A 130 4.61 7.59 -15.32
CA CYS A 130 3.24 7.69 -15.83
C CYS A 130 2.60 9.04 -15.49
N ARG A 131 2.74 9.50 -14.24
CA ARG A 131 2.21 10.80 -13.79
C ARG A 131 2.96 11.99 -14.41
N LEU A 132 4.22 11.80 -14.78
CA LEU A 132 5.00 12.75 -15.56
C LEU A 132 4.66 12.71 -17.06
N GLY A 133 3.71 11.88 -17.48
CA GLY A 133 3.24 11.81 -18.86
C GLY A 133 3.88 10.71 -19.71
N GLN A 134 4.77 9.87 -19.16
CA GLN A 134 5.35 8.73 -19.87
C GLN A 134 4.36 7.58 -20.00
N LYS A 135 3.37 7.78 -20.87
CA LYS A 135 2.26 6.87 -21.10
C LYS A 135 1.69 7.08 -22.51
N VAL A 136 1.27 6.00 -23.15
CA VAL A 136 0.84 5.99 -24.54
C VAL A 136 -0.35 5.06 -24.76
N THR A 137 -1.24 5.45 -25.66
CA THR A 137 -2.31 4.62 -26.19
C THR A 137 -1.90 4.09 -27.57
N ILE A 138 -1.99 2.78 -27.74
CA ILE A 138 -1.68 2.08 -28.98
C ILE A 138 -2.99 1.55 -29.56
N GLN A 139 -3.33 1.95 -30.79
CA GLN A 139 -4.51 1.43 -31.48
C GLN A 139 -4.24 1.30 -32.98
N GLY A 140 -4.43 0.09 -33.51
CA GLY A 140 -4.27 -0.21 -34.93
C GLY A 140 -5.47 0.19 -35.76
N ARG A 141 -5.20 0.70 -36.95
CA ARG A 141 -6.22 0.89 -37.99
C ARG A 141 -6.25 -0.29 -38.94
N PRO A 142 -7.41 -0.61 -39.53
CA PRO A 142 -7.49 -1.58 -40.61
C PRO A 142 -6.62 -1.16 -41.81
N PRO A 143 -5.98 -2.12 -42.52
CA PRO A 143 -5.06 -1.82 -43.62
C PRO A 143 -5.63 -0.92 -44.74
N ARG A 144 -6.95 -0.97 -44.99
CA ARG A 144 -7.62 -0.14 -46.00
C ARG A 144 -7.72 1.34 -45.61
N GLN A 145 -7.92 1.65 -44.33
CA GLN A 145 -8.03 3.02 -43.83
C GLN A 145 -6.66 3.68 -43.63
N ALA A 146 -5.60 2.89 -43.40
CA ALA A 146 -4.25 3.42 -43.26
C ALA A 146 -3.70 4.05 -44.56
N ARG A 147 -4.07 3.51 -45.74
CA ARG A 147 -3.62 4.02 -47.05
C ARG A 147 -4.20 5.39 -47.41
N SER A 148 -5.42 5.72 -46.98
CA SER A 148 -6.05 7.02 -47.27
C SER A 148 -5.49 8.14 -46.39
N LEU A 149 -5.17 7.84 -45.13
CA LEU A 149 -4.68 8.83 -44.15
C LEU A 149 -3.21 9.20 -44.35
N ARG A 150 -2.37 8.29 -44.84
CA ARG A 150 -0.97 8.60 -45.20
C ARG A 150 -0.89 9.73 -46.23
N ARG A 151 -1.80 9.74 -47.20
CA ARG A 151 -1.86 10.78 -48.25
C ARG A 151 -2.19 12.16 -47.69
N VAL A 152 -2.86 12.25 -46.53
CA VAL A 152 -3.27 13.51 -45.91
C VAL A 152 -2.21 14.06 -44.95
N LEU A 153 -1.37 13.20 -44.36
CA LEU A 153 -0.33 13.59 -43.40
C LEU A 153 0.96 14.12 -44.07
N ASP A 154 1.26 13.71 -45.31
CA ASP A 154 2.43 14.19 -46.07
C ASP A 154 2.25 15.63 -46.62
N GLU A 155 1.06 16.24 -46.49
CA GLU A 155 0.71 17.55 -47.07
C GLU A 155 0.48 18.68 -46.04
N ALA A 156 0.65 18.41 -44.73
CA ALA A 156 0.39 19.42 -43.70
C ALA A 156 1.63 20.30 -43.40
N PRO A 157 1.52 21.65 -43.44
CA PRO A 157 2.64 22.53 -43.11
C PRO A 157 2.95 22.55 -41.60
N ALA A 158 4.23 22.76 -41.27
CA ALA A 158 4.74 22.76 -39.90
C ALA A 158 4.22 23.96 -39.07
N PRO A 159 3.90 23.77 -37.77
CA PRO A 159 3.55 24.88 -36.89
C PRO A 159 4.78 25.52 -36.22
N VAL A 160 4.75 26.85 -36.14
CA VAL A 160 5.70 27.76 -35.47
C VAL A 160 5.37 27.82 -33.96
N PRO A 161 6.35 27.98 -33.04
CA PRO A 161 6.11 27.93 -31.60
C PRO A 161 5.56 29.24 -31.03
N ALA A 162 4.68 29.15 -30.02
CA ALA A 162 4.30 30.29 -29.19
C ALA A 162 4.04 29.88 -27.73
N PHE A 163 4.80 30.51 -26.83
CA PHE A 163 4.42 30.90 -25.47
C PHE A 163 4.39 32.46 -25.44
N PRO A 164 3.88 33.19 -24.42
CA PRO A 164 3.51 32.78 -23.05
C PRO A 164 2.24 33.45 -22.44
N THR A 165 2.02 33.16 -21.14
CA THR A 165 1.42 33.98 -20.05
C THR A 165 -0.09 33.93 -19.74
N GLY A 166 -0.38 33.78 -18.44
CA GLY A 166 -1.63 34.22 -17.79
C GLY A 166 -2.08 33.41 -16.57
N SER A 167 -1.67 33.80 -15.35
CA SER A 167 -2.46 33.55 -14.12
C SER A 167 -3.63 34.53 -14.03
N PRO A 168 -4.71 34.21 -13.29
CA PRO A 168 -4.84 34.85 -11.97
C PRO A 168 -5.45 33.95 -10.87
N ALA A 169 -5.52 34.57 -9.69
CA ALA A 169 -5.63 34.02 -8.35
C ALA A 169 -7.05 33.65 -7.86
N ALA A 170 -7.00 33.01 -6.69
CA ALA A 170 -8.03 32.65 -5.72
C ALA A 170 -9.26 33.59 -5.58
N LEU A 171 -10.40 32.97 -5.24
CA LEU A 171 -11.39 33.56 -4.36
C LEU A 171 -11.95 32.49 -3.41
N ALA A 172 -11.95 32.82 -2.12
CA ALA A 172 -12.57 32.07 -1.06
C ALA A 172 -14.01 32.56 -0.82
N THR A 173 -14.91 31.68 -0.40
CA THR A 173 -16.09 32.02 0.40
C THR A 173 -16.43 30.86 1.32
N GLY A 174 -16.86 31.21 2.54
CA GLY A 174 -17.05 30.32 3.66
C GLY A 174 -18.45 29.71 3.76
N GLY A 175 -18.58 28.80 4.71
CA GLY A 175 -19.81 28.12 5.10
C GLY A 175 -19.67 27.62 6.53
N SER A 176 -20.71 27.81 7.31
CA SER A 176 -20.74 27.92 8.77
C SER A 176 -21.48 26.75 9.43
N SER A 177 -21.10 26.46 10.68
CA SER A 177 -21.91 25.95 11.81
C SER A 177 -22.54 24.54 11.78
N GLY A 178 -22.36 23.82 12.91
CA GLY A 178 -23.20 22.67 13.29
C GLY A 178 -22.61 21.78 14.40
N ASP A 179 -22.89 22.14 15.65
CA ASP A 179 -23.32 21.28 16.77
C ASP A 179 -22.47 20.08 17.27
N GLY A 180 -21.77 20.32 18.38
CA GLY A 180 -22.12 19.76 19.69
C GLY A 180 -22.25 18.24 19.88
N VAL A 181 -21.12 17.56 20.12
CA VAL A 181 -21.01 16.45 21.10
C VAL A 181 -19.65 16.59 21.79
N PRO A 182 -19.55 16.66 23.13
CA PRO A 182 -18.24 16.69 23.79
C PRO A 182 -17.52 15.36 23.51
N PRO A 183 -16.30 15.38 22.95
CA PRO A 183 -15.57 14.14 22.72
C PRO A 183 -15.27 13.51 24.08
N ALA A 184 -15.56 12.21 24.18
CA ALA A 184 -14.96 11.36 25.21
C ALA A 184 -13.46 11.70 25.24
N LEU A 185 -12.94 11.98 26.44
CA LEU A 185 -11.54 12.27 26.69
C LEU A 185 -10.71 11.07 26.24
N THR A 186 -10.40 11.03 24.95
CA THR A 186 -9.38 10.19 24.38
C THR A 186 -8.08 10.84 24.82
N VAL A 187 -7.50 10.27 25.89
CA VAL A 187 -6.10 10.50 26.22
C VAL A 187 -5.33 9.98 25.01
N THR A 188 -5.12 10.85 24.03
CA THR A 188 -4.28 10.57 22.87
C THR A 188 -2.86 10.65 23.38
N SER A 189 -2.22 9.49 23.51
CA SER A 189 -0.77 9.48 23.69
C SER A 189 -0.15 10.30 22.56
N PRO A 190 0.84 11.16 22.82
CA PRO A 190 1.43 11.97 21.77
C PRO A 190 2.07 11.04 20.71
N SER A 191 1.55 11.09 19.48
CA SER A 191 2.14 10.43 18.32
C SER A 191 3.60 10.86 18.18
N VAL A 192 4.54 9.92 18.16
CA VAL A 192 5.95 10.24 17.91
C VAL A 192 6.24 10.22 16.42
N ILE A 193 6.98 11.22 15.93
CA ILE A 193 7.48 11.24 14.55
C ILE A 193 8.79 10.45 14.49
N VAL A 194 8.76 9.30 13.80
CA VAL A 194 9.91 8.44 13.55
C VAL A 194 10.44 8.74 12.15
N THR A 195 11.66 9.30 12.04
CA THR A 195 12.30 9.49 10.73
C THR A 195 12.78 8.13 10.20
N VAL A 196 12.23 7.72 9.06
CA VAL A 196 12.50 6.42 8.45
C VAL A 196 13.94 6.35 7.94
N GLY A 197 14.65 5.30 8.31
CA GLY A 197 16.03 5.03 7.88
C GLY A 197 17.10 5.90 8.56
N TYR A 198 16.74 6.70 9.57
CA TYR A 198 17.73 7.50 10.29
C TYR A 198 18.72 6.59 11.02
N ALA A 199 19.94 6.50 10.51
CA ALA A 199 21.07 5.88 11.16
C ALA A 199 22.04 6.96 11.62
N LYS A 200 22.40 6.93 12.90
CA LYS A 200 23.38 7.85 13.49
C LYS A 200 24.70 7.76 12.71
N GLY A 201 25.14 8.86 12.10
CA GLY A 201 26.39 8.95 11.32
C GLY A 201 26.24 8.89 9.79
N VAL A 202 25.03 8.76 9.24
CA VAL A 202 24.77 8.84 7.79
C VAL A 202 24.27 10.24 7.44
N TYR A 203 25.11 11.02 6.72
CA TYR A 203 24.80 12.42 6.33
C TYR A 203 23.97 12.53 5.04
N SER A 204 23.55 11.42 4.44
CA SER A 204 22.70 11.35 3.25
C SER A 204 21.23 11.07 3.63
N TYR A 205 20.31 11.55 2.80
CA TYR A 205 18.86 11.41 2.98
C TYR A 205 18.48 9.97 3.37
N PRO A 206 17.80 9.74 4.51
CA PRO A 206 17.78 8.45 5.18
C PRO A 206 16.96 7.38 4.47
N TRP A 207 16.04 7.74 3.56
CA TRP A 207 15.40 6.79 2.65
C TRP A 207 16.30 6.55 1.42
N ASN A 208 17.33 5.73 1.58
CA ASN A 208 18.28 5.40 0.50
C ASN A 208 18.69 3.90 0.47
N PRO A 209 19.33 3.42 -0.61
CA PRO A 209 19.74 2.02 -0.75
C PRO A 209 20.83 1.53 0.22
N ALA A 210 21.57 2.43 0.89
CA ALA A 210 22.66 2.08 1.79
C ALA A 210 22.19 1.66 3.20
N VAL A 211 20.90 1.83 3.52
CA VAL A 211 20.33 1.42 4.80
C VAL A 211 20.00 -0.08 4.78
N SER A 212 20.38 -0.79 5.85
CA SER A 212 19.88 -2.15 6.08
C SER A 212 18.45 -2.09 6.61
N TRP A 213 17.48 -2.15 5.70
CA TRP A 213 16.06 -1.89 6.00
C TRP A 213 15.41 -2.89 6.96
N SER A 214 15.77 -4.16 6.86
CA SER A 214 15.32 -5.19 7.80
C SER A 214 15.89 -4.96 9.20
N ALA A 215 17.17 -4.60 9.31
CA ALA A 215 17.81 -4.30 10.59
C ALA A 215 17.26 -3.01 11.22
N TRP A 216 17.04 -1.96 10.41
CA TRP A 216 16.43 -0.71 10.88
C TRP A 216 15.02 -0.96 11.43
N ALA A 217 14.17 -1.68 10.68
CA ALA A 217 12.80 -1.96 11.12
C ALA A 217 12.77 -2.82 12.39
N ALA A 218 13.64 -3.82 12.51
CA ALA A 218 13.74 -4.66 13.70
C ALA A 218 14.31 -3.90 14.92
N GLY A 219 15.23 -2.96 14.70
CA GLY A 219 15.89 -2.19 15.76
C GLY A 219 15.11 -0.96 16.24
N THR A 220 14.06 -0.54 15.52
CA THR A 220 13.32 0.68 15.80
C THR A 220 12.00 0.37 16.49
N LYS A 221 11.77 0.93 17.69
CA LYS A 221 10.49 0.83 18.38
C LYS A 221 9.48 1.77 17.73
N ILE A 222 8.53 1.22 17.00
CA ILE A 222 7.47 1.96 16.31
C ILE A 222 6.13 1.46 16.86
N TYR A 223 5.31 2.37 17.34
CA TYR A 223 4.02 2.07 17.96
C TYR A 223 2.86 2.40 17.02
N SER A 224 1.73 1.70 17.17
CA SER A 224 0.48 2.09 16.53
C SER A 224 0.12 3.52 16.94
N GLY A 225 -0.27 4.36 15.97
CA GLY A 225 -0.52 5.78 16.20
C GLY A 225 0.71 6.69 16.05
N ASP A 226 1.93 6.16 16.01
CA ASP A 226 3.13 6.94 15.62
C ASP A 226 3.02 7.44 14.17
N VAL A 227 3.93 8.32 13.77
CA VAL A 227 4.03 8.85 12.41
C VAL A 227 5.40 8.52 11.84
N LEU A 228 5.43 7.80 10.72
CA LEU A 228 6.65 7.61 9.93
C LEU A 228 6.88 8.84 9.08
N ALA A 229 8.07 9.44 9.14
CA ALA A 229 8.49 10.53 8.27
C ALA A 229 9.59 10.07 7.30
N PHE A 230 9.29 10.09 6.01
CA PHE A 230 10.25 9.77 4.97
C PHE A 230 10.90 11.05 4.47
N LYS A 231 12.24 11.08 4.44
CA LYS A 231 13.02 12.22 3.95
C LYS A 231 13.91 11.78 2.78
N TYR A 232 13.74 12.45 1.65
CA TYR A 232 14.47 12.22 0.42
C TYR A 232 14.51 13.53 -0.41
N PRO A 233 15.48 13.69 -1.35
CA PRO A 233 15.52 14.86 -2.22
C PRO A 233 14.26 14.96 -3.08
N MET A 234 13.94 16.19 -3.51
CA MET A 234 12.82 16.42 -4.42
C MET A 234 12.98 15.56 -5.68
N TYR A 235 11.89 14.92 -6.10
CA TYR A 235 11.84 14.03 -7.27
C TYR A 235 12.66 12.74 -7.22
N ALA A 236 13.36 12.45 -6.11
CA ALA A 236 14.28 11.32 -6.03
C ALA A 236 13.60 10.00 -5.65
N GLU A 237 12.47 10.03 -4.93
CA GLU A 237 11.89 8.82 -4.34
C GLU A 237 10.35 8.89 -4.23
N GLU A 238 9.77 7.70 -4.06
CA GLU A 238 8.35 7.46 -3.81
C GLU A 238 8.24 6.29 -2.83
N VAL A 239 7.23 6.29 -1.96
CA VAL A 239 6.96 5.17 -1.06
C VAL A 239 5.64 4.53 -1.43
N VAL A 240 5.69 3.23 -1.66
CA VAL A 240 4.52 2.39 -1.91
C VAL A 240 4.27 1.47 -0.72
N ARG A 241 3.00 1.14 -0.52
CA ARG A 241 2.54 0.07 0.37
C ARG A 241 2.06 -1.09 -0.48
N PHE A 242 2.66 -2.26 -0.29
CA PHE A 242 2.21 -3.50 -0.91
C PHE A 242 1.04 -4.10 -0.11
N PRO A 243 0.06 -4.71 -0.79
CA PRO A 243 -1.12 -5.26 -0.12
C PRO A 243 -0.84 -6.59 0.58
N SER A 244 0.22 -7.30 0.18
CA SER A 244 0.61 -8.58 0.76
C SER A 244 2.12 -8.74 0.89
N PHE A 245 2.54 -9.69 1.72
CA PHE A 245 3.95 -10.07 1.84
C PHE A 245 4.50 -10.68 0.54
N ALA A 246 3.67 -11.38 -0.23
CA ALA A 246 4.07 -11.96 -1.52
C ALA A 246 4.42 -10.87 -2.53
N ASP A 247 3.56 -9.84 -2.64
CA ASP A 247 3.80 -8.70 -3.52
C ASP A 247 5.02 -7.89 -3.09
N TYR A 248 5.18 -7.66 -1.78
CA TYR A 248 6.37 -7.03 -1.21
C TYR A 248 7.66 -7.80 -1.52
N ARG A 249 7.63 -9.13 -1.37
CA ARG A 249 8.80 -9.98 -1.61
C ARG A 249 9.18 -9.92 -3.09
N ALA A 250 8.20 -10.00 -3.98
CA ALA A 250 8.37 -9.98 -5.43
C ALA A 250 8.56 -8.58 -6.02
N CYS A 251 8.36 -7.50 -5.23
CA CYS A 251 8.23 -6.13 -5.74
C CYS A 251 7.16 -6.03 -6.84
N ASN A 252 6.02 -6.68 -6.62
CA ASN A 252 4.88 -6.62 -7.52
C ASN A 252 4.06 -5.35 -7.26
N TYR A 253 4.08 -4.43 -8.21
CA TYR A 253 3.39 -3.14 -8.11
C TYR A 253 1.93 -3.18 -8.58
N SER A 254 1.44 -4.31 -9.11
CA SER A 254 0.09 -4.44 -9.73
C SER A 254 -1.08 -4.17 -8.78
N ALA A 255 -0.85 -4.09 -7.48
CA ALA A 255 -1.85 -3.70 -6.49
C ALA A 255 -1.23 -2.84 -5.37
N ALA A 256 -0.01 -2.35 -5.59
CA ALA A 256 0.65 -1.48 -4.64
C ALA A 256 -0.01 -0.10 -4.66
N THR A 257 -0.15 0.50 -3.47
CA THR A 257 -0.70 1.85 -3.33
C THR A 257 0.44 2.81 -3.04
N VAL A 258 0.45 3.93 -3.75
CA VAL A 258 1.34 5.05 -3.43
C VAL A 258 0.83 5.71 -2.16
N VAL A 259 1.60 5.62 -1.09
CA VAL A 259 1.23 6.17 0.22
C VAL A 259 1.94 7.48 0.51
N CYS A 260 2.94 7.81 -0.30
CA CYS A 260 3.85 8.90 -0.05
C CYS A 260 4.57 9.26 -1.36
N TYR A 261 4.33 10.45 -1.89
CA TYR A 261 5.01 10.98 -3.05
C TYR A 261 5.23 12.48 -2.85
N ASP A 262 6.28 13.02 -3.46
CA ASP A 262 6.52 14.45 -3.42
C ASP A 262 5.54 15.17 -4.36
N VAL A 263 4.81 16.16 -3.84
CA VAL A 263 3.90 16.99 -4.64
C VAL A 263 4.65 18.28 -4.98
N TRP A 264 4.55 18.73 -6.23
CA TRP A 264 5.09 20.02 -6.65
C TRP A 264 4.73 21.12 -5.62
N GLY A 265 5.74 21.71 -4.97
CA GLY A 265 5.55 22.76 -3.96
C GLY A 265 5.68 22.34 -2.49
N ALA A 266 5.92 21.06 -2.17
CA ALA A 266 6.04 20.59 -0.78
C ALA A 266 7.40 20.91 -0.10
N GLY A 267 8.42 21.33 -0.86
CA GLY A 267 9.76 21.60 -0.33
C GLY A 267 10.43 20.36 0.28
N SER A 268 11.59 20.53 0.90
CA SER A 268 12.42 19.48 1.52
C SER A 268 11.80 18.78 2.76
N ALA A 269 10.48 18.89 2.96
CA ALA A 269 9.78 18.41 4.14
C ALA A 269 9.56 16.88 4.17
N GLY A 270 9.71 16.20 3.03
CA GLY A 270 9.40 14.78 2.93
C GLY A 270 7.90 14.51 3.03
N CYS A 271 7.52 13.26 3.33
CA CYS A 271 6.12 12.88 3.51
C CYS A 271 5.94 12.04 4.79
N THR A 272 4.72 12.00 5.32
CA THR A 272 4.41 11.29 6.56
C THR A 272 3.31 10.25 6.40
N ILE A 273 3.43 9.14 7.13
CA ILE A 273 2.42 8.06 7.16
C ILE A 273 2.07 7.78 8.62
N LYS A 274 0.77 7.80 8.95
CA LYS A 274 0.30 7.37 10.27
C LYS A 274 0.37 5.85 10.39
N VAL A 275 0.98 5.37 11.47
CA VAL A 275 1.16 3.94 11.73
C VAL A 275 -0.15 3.35 12.24
N GLY A 276 -0.64 2.31 11.56
CA GLY A 276 -1.80 1.54 11.99
C GLY A 276 -1.43 0.44 13.01
N ASN A 277 -2.40 -0.42 13.32
CA ASN A 277 -2.23 -1.54 14.24
C ASN A 277 -1.87 -2.87 13.56
N ALA A 278 -1.76 -2.88 12.22
CA ALA A 278 -1.50 -4.09 11.44
C ALA A 278 -0.09 -4.07 10.85
N THR A 279 0.40 -5.27 10.53
CA THR A 279 1.63 -5.42 9.75
C THR A 279 1.45 -4.72 8.40
N ALA A 280 2.45 -3.96 7.97
CA ALA A 280 2.46 -3.26 6.70
C ALA A 280 3.77 -3.50 5.94
N PHE A 281 3.71 -3.49 4.62
CA PHE A 281 4.85 -3.77 3.76
C PHE A 281 5.14 -2.55 2.90
N TYR A 282 6.26 -1.87 3.17
CA TYR A 282 6.64 -0.65 2.46
C TYR A 282 7.85 -0.89 1.58
N GLY A 283 7.92 -0.19 0.46
CA GLY A 283 9.11 -0.16 -0.39
C GLY A 283 9.16 1.07 -1.27
N SER A 284 10.28 1.26 -1.95
CA SER A 284 10.39 2.35 -2.92
C SER A 284 9.48 2.08 -4.13
N GLY A 285 8.75 3.12 -4.54
CA GLY A 285 8.02 3.17 -5.80
C GLY A 285 8.93 3.40 -7.01
N LEU A 286 10.19 3.78 -6.77
CA LEU A 286 11.18 3.87 -7.84
C LEU A 286 11.61 2.47 -8.26
N TYR A 287 11.59 2.24 -9.56
CA TYR A 287 11.87 0.92 -10.12
C TYR A 287 13.33 0.52 -9.86
N GLY A 288 13.57 -0.77 -9.63
CA GLY A 288 14.87 -1.30 -9.22
C GLY A 288 15.18 -1.12 -7.73
N HIS A 289 14.75 -0.03 -7.08
CA HIS A 289 15.08 0.23 -5.67
C HIS A 289 14.50 -0.82 -4.71
N CYS A 290 13.26 -1.25 -4.91
CA CYS A 290 12.66 -2.34 -4.14
C CYS A 290 13.43 -3.67 -4.34
N TYR A 291 13.85 -3.98 -5.56
CA TYR A 291 14.64 -5.18 -5.87
C TYR A 291 16.03 -5.13 -5.25
N ASN A 292 16.62 -3.93 -5.17
CA ASN A 292 17.88 -3.66 -4.47
C ASN A 292 17.73 -3.57 -2.94
N GLY A 293 16.54 -3.87 -2.40
CA GLY A 293 16.32 -4.01 -0.97
C GLY A 293 15.82 -2.77 -0.25
N GLN A 294 15.50 -1.66 -0.95
CA GLN A 294 14.89 -0.46 -0.35
C GLN A 294 13.41 -0.69 -0.02
N LYS A 295 13.19 -1.56 0.97
CA LYS A 295 11.88 -2.05 1.41
C LYS A 295 11.97 -2.64 2.82
N PHE A 296 10.93 -2.46 3.63
CA PHE A 296 10.87 -3.02 4.98
C PHE A 296 9.47 -3.51 5.33
N VAL A 297 9.42 -4.43 6.30
CA VAL A 297 8.18 -4.85 6.95
C VAL A 297 8.04 -4.05 8.24
N LEU A 298 6.91 -3.37 8.40
CA LEU A 298 6.55 -2.70 9.64
C LEU A 298 5.65 -3.61 10.47
N GLN A 299 6.10 -3.97 11.67
CA GLN A 299 5.30 -4.65 12.68
C GLN A 299 5.14 -3.71 13.88
N PRO A 300 4.04 -2.94 13.94
CA PRO A 300 3.87 -1.94 14.97
C PRO A 300 3.59 -2.59 16.34
N ILE A 301 4.18 -2.01 17.38
CA ILE A 301 3.81 -2.33 18.77
C ILE A 301 2.46 -1.68 19.04
N LEU A 302 1.46 -2.47 19.45
CA LEU A 302 0.06 -2.00 19.49
C LEU A 302 -0.16 -0.80 20.41
N SER A 303 0.63 -0.64 21.46
CA SER A 303 0.49 0.46 22.41
C SER A 303 1.80 0.72 23.14
N ARG A 304 2.02 1.97 23.53
CA ARG A 304 3.03 2.33 24.56
C ARG A 304 2.58 1.95 25.97
N PHE A 305 1.34 1.47 26.08
CA PHE A 305 0.70 1.07 27.32
C PHE A 305 1.47 -0.04 28.02
N THR A 306 1.81 0.23 29.27
CA THR A 306 2.28 -0.77 30.24
C THR A 306 1.08 -1.24 31.04
N ALA A 307 0.85 -2.55 31.09
CA ALA A 307 -0.13 -3.16 31.97
C ALA A 307 0.04 -2.66 33.42
N ARG A 308 -1.08 -2.42 34.08
CA ARG A 308 -1.15 -1.87 35.44
C ARG A 308 -1.78 -2.88 36.38
N ALA A 309 -1.39 -2.81 37.64
CA ALA A 309 -2.09 -3.43 38.74
C ALA A 309 -3.19 -2.48 39.24
N VAL A 310 -4.45 -2.81 39.01
CA VAL A 310 -5.61 -1.97 39.33
C VAL A 310 -6.26 -2.49 40.61
N THR A 311 -6.20 -1.71 41.70
CA THR A 311 -6.83 -2.11 42.97
C THR A 311 -8.36 -1.97 42.88
N VAL A 312 -9.06 -3.09 43.04
CA VAL A 312 -10.52 -3.18 42.93
C VAL A 312 -11.19 -2.42 44.08
N GLY A 313 -12.14 -1.54 43.75
CA GLY A 313 -12.88 -0.71 44.71
C GLY A 313 -12.14 0.52 45.22
N ALA A 314 -10.86 0.70 44.88
CA ALA A 314 -10.10 1.89 45.26
C ALA A 314 -10.46 3.12 44.38
N PRO A 315 -10.30 4.35 44.90
CA PRO A 315 -9.85 4.70 46.25
C PRO A 315 -10.97 4.54 47.30
N THR A 316 -10.60 4.20 48.54
CA THR A 316 -11.47 4.18 49.72
C THR A 316 -10.85 4.98 50.87
N PRO A 317 -11.64 5.41 51.88
CA PRO A 317 -11.08 5.91 53.14
C PRO A 317 -10.14 4.90 53.79
N SER A 318 -9.14 5.37 54.55
CA SER A 318 -8.07 4.53 55.11
C SER A 318 -8.53 3.40 56.06
N PHE A 319 -9.74 3.50 56.60
CA PHE A 319 -10.34 2.50 57.49
C PHE A 319 -11.18 1.45 56.77
N LEU A 320 -11.47 1.65 55.47
CA LEU A 320 -12.33 0.78 54.68
C LEU A 320 -11.50 0.04 53.63
N TRP A 321 -11.56 -1.28 53.65
CA TRP A 321 -10.92 -2.10 52.63
C TRP A 321 -11.58 -1.90 51.25
N PRO A 322 -10.81 -1.81 50.15
CA PRO A 322 -11.37 -1.61 48.81
C PRO A 322 -12.27 -2.74 48.33
N TRP A 323 -11.94 -4.00 48.64
CA TRP A 323 -12.82 -5.13 48.41
C TRP A 323 -13.74 -5.29 49.63
N ASN A 324 -14.95 -4.74 49.55
CA ASN A 324 -15.90 -4.69 50.65
C ASN A 324 -17.35 -4.50 50.12
N PRO A 325 -18.40 -5.02 50.80
CA PRO A 325 -19.79 -4.86 50.35
C PRO A 325 -20.31 -3.42 50.39
N GLU A 326 -19.70 -2.53 51.18
CA GLU A 326 -20.09 -1.12 51.28
C GLU A 326 -19.58 -0.27 50.10
N VAL A 327 -18.68 -0.83 49.28
CA VAL A 327 -18.16 -0.16 48.08
C VAL A 327 -19.05 -0.50 46.89
N ASP A 328 -19.53 0.50 46.16
CA ASP A 328 -20.26 0.28 44.91
C ASP A 328 -19.28 -0.16 43.80
N LEU A 329 -18.99 -1.46 43.77
CA LEU A 329 -18.07 -2.07 42.81
C LEU A 329 -18.60 -2.01 41.37
N ALA A 330 -19.92 -1.92 41.18
CA ALA A 330 -20.52 -1.76 39.87
C ALA A 330 -20.26 -0.36 39.32
N ASP A 331 -20.41 0.68 40.13
CA ASP A 331 -20.03 2.05 39.78
C ASP A 331 -18.51 2.21 39.62
N TRP A 332 -17.72 1.60 40.51
CA TRP A 332 -16.26 1.56 40.40
C TRP A 332 -15.81 1.00 39.05
N SER A 333 -16.36 -0.14 38.61
CA SER A 333 -15.99 -0.77 37.33
C SER A 333 -16.27 0.11 36.11
N LYS A 334 -17.29 0.98 36.19
CA LYS A 334 -17.63 1.93 35.12
C LYS A 334 -16.69 3.12 35.08
N LYS A 335 -16.24 3.59 36.25
CA LYS A 335 -15.37 4.77 36.40
C LYS A 335 -13.88 4.45 36.23
N ASN A 336 -13.49 3.19 36.42
CA ASN A 336 -12.10 2.76 36.38
C ASN A 336 -11.87 1.84 35.18
N PRO A 337 -11.47 2.38 34.02
CA PRO A 337 -11.22 1.58 32.84
C PRO A 337 -10.04 0.64 33.07
N VAL A 338 -10.33 -0.66 32.93
CA VAL A 338 -9.35 -1.74 32.93
C VAL A 338 -9.03 -2.08 31.47
N TYR A 339 -7.76 -2.18 31.12
CA TYR A 339 -7.33 -2.52 29.76
C TYR A 339 -6.86 -3.96 29.68
N LYS A 340 -6.92 -4.55 28.48
CA LYS A 340 -6.41 -5.91 28.27
C LYS A 340 -4.95 -6.00 28.68
N GLY A 341 -4.64 -6.97 29.53
CA GLY A 341 -3.30 -7.17 30.10
C GLY A 341 -3.10 -6.53 31.48
N ASP A 342 -3.95 -5.59 31.92
CA ASP A 342 -3.97 -5.15 33.32
C ASP A 342 -4.21 -6.35 34.24
N THR A 343 -3.75 -6.26 35.49
CA THR A 343 -4.08 -7.18 36.58
C THR A 343 -4.98 -6.47 37.58
N LEU A 344 -5.80 -7.22 38.30
CA LEU A 344 -6.66 -6.69 39.37
C LEU A 344 -6.05 -7.03 40.72
N VAL A 345 -6.04 -6.08 41.64
CA VAL A 345 -5.56 -6.30 43.00
C VAL A 345 -6.73 -6.22 43.98
N PHE A 346 -6.96 -7.30 44.71
CA PHE A 346 -7.99 -7.41 45.73
C PHE A 346 -7.36 -7.25 47.12
N LYS A 347 -7.85 -6.25 47.88
CA LYS A 347 -7.36 -5.94 49.22
C LYS A 347 -8.47 -6.04 50.25
N TYR A 348 -8.26 -6.88 51.25
CA TYR A 348 -9.21 -7.15 52.33
C TYR A 348 -8.48 -7.63 53.59
N GLY A 349 -9.15 -7.50 54.74
CA GLY A 349 -8.60 -7.95 56.02
C GLY A 349 -8.41 -9.47 56.10
N LYS A 350 -7.49 -9.93 56.96
CA LYS A 350 -7.23 -11.36 57.15
C LYS A 350 -8.51 -12.08 57.60
N TYR A 351 -8.89 -13.13 56.88
CA TYR A 351 -10.11 -13.92 57.03
C TYR A 351 -11.42 -13.13 56.92
N ALA A 352 -11.35 -11.88 56.48
CA ALA A 352 -12.53 -11.05 56.28
C ALA A 352 -13.22 -11.35 54.96
N ASP A 353 -12.47 -11.82 53.96
CA ASP A 353 -13.00 -12.13 52.64
C ASP A 353 -12.12 -13.10 51.84
N ASP A 354 -12.57 -13.41 50.63
CA ASP A 354 -11.88 -14.17 49.61
C ASP A 354 -12.36 -13.70 48.22
N VAL A 355 -11.79 -14.26 47.15
CA VAL A 355 -12.16 -13.91 45.78
C VAL A 355 -12.28 -15.17 44.95
N TYR A 356 -13.44 -15.29 44.30
CA TYR A 356 -13.73 -16.36 43.36
C TYR A 356 -14.07 -15.80 41.99
N VAL A 357 -13.70 -16.55 40.95
CA VAL A 357 -14.16 -16.30 39.58
C VAL A 357 -15.26 -17.28 39.26
N VAL A 358 -16.37 -16.77 38.72
CA VAL A 358 -17.50 -17.59 38.24
C VAL A 358 -17.63 -17.51 36.73
N PRO A 359 -18.09 -18.59 36.06
CA PRO A 359 -18.00 -18.70 34.61
C PRO A 359 -19.11 -17.95 33.87
N THR A 360 -20.24 -17.66 34.55
CA THR A 360 -21.40 -17.05 33.91
C THR A 360 -21.93 -15.83 34.66
N LEU A 361 -22.60 -14.95 33.91
CA LEU A 361 -23.36 -13.84 34.48
C LEU A 361 -24.48 -14.31 35.42
N THR A 362 -25.05 -15.51 35.18
CA THR A 362 -26.07 -16.10 36.05
C THR A 362 -25.48 -16.45 37.41
N ASP A 363 -24.34 -17.15 37.44
CA ASP A 363 -23.66 -17.52 38.69
C ASP A 363 -23.25 -16.27 39.48
N TYR A 364 -22.78 -15.24 38.77
CA TYR A 364 -22.46 -13.93 39.35
C TYR A 364 -23.68 -13.25 39.99
N ASN A 365 -24.81 -13.25 39.28
CA ASN A 365 -26.05 -12.61 39.75
C ASN A 365 -26.65 -13.34 40.96
N ASN A 366 -26.53 -14.67 41.00
CA ASN A 366 -27.07 -15.51 42.05
C ASN A 366 -26.08 -15.81 43.20
N CYS A 367 -24.82 -15.38 43.08
CA CYS A 367 -23.73 -15.74 43.99
C CYS A 367 -23.60 -17.27 44.15
N GLU A 368 -23.64 -18.00 43.02
CA GLU A 368 -23.59 -19.46 43.00
C GLU A 368 -22.16 -20.01 42.94
N TYR A 369 -21.87 -20.95 43.86
CA TYR A 369 -20.54 -21.54 44.05
C TYR A 369 -20.31 -22.86 43.31
N ARG A 370 -21.22 -23.28 42.44
CA ARG A 370 -21.22 -24.65 41.91
C ARG A 370 -20.07 -24.94 40.95
N SER A 371 -19.47 -23.90 40.35
CA SER A 371 -18.44 -24.01 39.32
C SER A 371 -17.41 -22.86 39.40
N PHE A 372 -16.86 -22.57 40.58
CA PHE A 372 -15.88 -21.48 40.74
C PHE A 372 -14.43 -21.93 40.55
N ILE A 373 -13.57 -20.96 40.28
CA ILE A 373 -12.12 -21.06 40.51
C ILE A 373 -11.78 -20.15 41.70
N SER A 374 -11.20 -20.74 42.75
CA SER A 374 -10.69 -19.96 43.88
C SER A 374 -9.47 -19.17 43.42
N TYR A 375 -9.54 -17.85 43.56
CA TYR A 375 -8.49 -16.96 43.12
C TYR A 375 -7.63 -16.49 44.29
N CYS A 376 -8.31 -16.04 45.36
CA CYS A 376 -7.68 -15.52 46.55
C CYS A 376 -8.38 -16.12 47.78
N ASN A 377 -7.62 -16.65 48.73
CA ASN A 377 -8.14 -17.19 49.97
C ASN A 377 -8.19 -16.11 51.08
N GLY A 378 -8.68 -16.50 52.27
CA GLY A 378 -8.82 -15.64 53.45
C GLY A 378 -7.56 -14.85 53.87
N THR A 379 -6.36 -15.30 53.51
CA THR A 379 -5.11 -14.65 53.93
C THR A 379 -4.46 -13.80 52.85
N ASP A 380 -4.84 -13.99 51.59
CA ASP A 380 -4.14 -13.41 50.44
C ASP A 380 -4.41 -11.91 50.26
N GLY A 381 -5.55 -11.40 50.75
CA GLY A 381 -5.96 -10.00 50.58
C GLY A 381 -5.20 -8.97 51.43
N THR A 382 -4.34 -9.43 52.34
CA THR A 382 -3.59 -8.55 53.24
C THR A 382 -2.32 -7.99 52.61
N GLY A 383 -1.73 -6.93 53.19
CA GLY A 383 -0.49 -6.34 52.71
C GLY A 383 -0.62 -5.74 51.30
N ASN A 384 0.08 -6.34 50.33
CA ASN A 384 0.00 -5.92 48.93
C ASN A 384 -1.30 -6.34 48.23
N GLY A 385 -2.10 -7.22 48.85
CA GLY A 385 -3.31 -7.78 48.28
C GLY A 385 -3.02 -8.99 47.40
N CYS A 386 -4.11 -9.62 46.95
CA CYS A 386 -4.07 -10.73 46.00
C CYS A 386 -4.23 -10.19 44.58
N GLU A 387 -3.37 -10.62 43.66
CA GLU A 387 -3.35 -10.13 42.28
C GLU A 387 -3.96 -11.18 41.33
N SER A 388 -4.76 -10.72 40.37
CA SER A 388 -5.34 -11.55 39.32
C SER A 388 -4.33 -11.85 38.21
N ASP A 389 -4.63 -12.86 37.40
CA ASP A 389 -4.03 -13.04 36.09
C ASP A 389 -4.35 -11.81 35.23
N PRO A 390 -3.53 -11.52 34.21
CA PRO A 390 -3.82 -10.46 33.27
C PRO A 390 -5.22 -10.63 32.66
N VAL A 391 -6.09 -9.64 32.82
CA VAL A 391 -7.45 -9.72 32.28
C VAL A 391 -7.43 -9.59 30.76
N THR A 392 -7.90 -10.62 30.08
CA THR A 392 -7.97 -10.69 28.61
C THR A 392 -9.38 -10.63 28.05
N SER A 393 -10.38 -10.92 28.89
CA SER A 393 -11.80 -11.02 28.53
C SER A 393 -12.70 -10.62 29.71
N THR A 394 -14.01 -10.50 29.46
CA THR A 394 -14.98 -10.26 30.51
C THR A 394 -14.87 -11.35 31.58
N THR A 395 -14.70 -10.93 32.83
CA THR A 395 -14.50 -11.81 33.99
C THR A 395 -15.43 -11.38 35.13
N TYR A 396 -15.98 -12.36 35.84
CA TYR A 396 -16.95 -12.16 36.92
C TYR A 396 -16.32 -12.57 38.24
N PHE A 397 -16.02 -11.60 39.10
CA PHE A 397 -15.43 -11.84 40.43
C PHE A 397 -16.49 -11.67 41.51
N ILE A 398 -16.51 -12.58 42.48
CA ILE A 398 -17.43 -12.55 43.63
C ILE A 398 -16.69 -12.84 44.92
N SER A 399 -17.22 -12.37 46.05
CA SER A 399 -16.90 -12.92 47.36
C SER A 399 -17.48 -14.33 47.50
N GLY A 400 -16.75 -15.21 48.19
CA GLY A 400 -17.17 -16.53 48.63
C GLY A 400 -18.15 -16.53 49.80
N PHE A 401 -18.21 -15.42 50.52
CA PHE A 401 -19.19 -15.23 51.58
C PHE A 401 -20.52 -14.84 50.93
N PHE A 402 -21.48 -15.76 50.98
CA PHE A 402 -22.80 -15.56 50.34
C PHE A 402 -23.47 -14.25 50.72
N SER A 403 -23.43 -13.89 52.01
CA SER A 403 -23.96 -12.60 52.47
C SER A 403 -23.23 -11.41 51.85
N HIS A 404 -21.90 -11.46 51.73
CA HIS A 404 -21.09 -10.37 51.16
C HIS A 404 -21.36 -10.20 49.66
N CYS A 405 -21.34 -11.29 48.90
CA CYS A 405 -21.64 -11.26 47.47
C CYS A 405 -23.06 -10.72 47.21
N MET A 406 -24.06 -11.20 47.96
CA MET A 406 -25.45 -10.74 47.85
C MET A 406 -25.61 -9.27 48.28
N SER A 407 -24.77 -8.78 49.20
CA SER A 407 -24.68 -7.37 49.58
C SER A 407 -23.93 -6.49 48.58
N GLY A 408 -23.42 -7.05 47.48
CA GLY A 408 -22.82 -6.27 46.39
C GLY A 408 -21.31 -6.42 46.26
N GLN A 409 -20.64 -7.25 47.07
CA GLN A 409 -19.21 -7.52 46.95
C GLN A 409 -18.90 -8.48 45.80
N ARG A 410 -19.12 -7.96 44.60
CA ARG A 410 -18.94 -8.63 43.31
C ARG A 410 -18.67 -7.59 42.24
N VAL A 411 -17.83 -7.90 41.27
CA VAL A 411 -17.47 -6.98 40.19
C VAL A 411 -17.41 -7.70 38.84
N ILE A 412 -17.94 -7.05 37.81
CA ILE A 412 -17.75 -7.46 36.42
C ILE A 412 -16.69 -6.56 35.82
N VAL A 413 -15.64 -7.17 35.27
CA VAL A 413 -14.59 -6.43 34.56
C VAL A 413 -14.62 -6.84 33.10
N THR A 414 -14.89 -5.88 32.21
CA THR A 414 -14.81 -6.06 30.76
C THR A 414 -13.66 -5.21 30.24
N PRO A 415 -12.50 -5.80 29.90
CA PRO A 415 -11.30 -5.03 29.59
C PRO A 415 -11.41 -4.36 28.21
N LEU A 416 -11.05 -3.07 28.15
CA LEU A 416 -10.93 -2.30 26.91
C LEU A 416 -9.63 -2.67 26.16
N PRO A 417 -9.54 -2.48 24.85
CA PRO A 417 -8.26 -2.51 24.14
C PRO A 417 -7.28 -1.51 24.76
N PRO A 418 -5.97 -1.81 24.85
CA PRO A 418 -4.99 -0.87 25.36
C PRO A 418 -5.08 0.48 24.63
N PRO A 419 -4.96 1.61 25.34
CA PRO A 419 -4.98 2.92 24.72
C PRO A 419 -3.77 3.07 23.80
N LEU A 420 -3.98 3.75 22.66
CA LEU A 420 -2.95 4.02 21.65
C LEU A 420 -1.96 5.08 22.13
#